data_AF-A0A7J6DC34-F1
#
_entry.id   AF-A0A7J6DC34-F1
#
_cell.length_a   1.000
_cell.length_b   1.000
_cell.length_c   1.000
_cell.angle_alpha   90.00
_cell.angle_beta   90.00
_cell.angle_gamma   90.00
#
_symmetry.space_group_name_H-M   'P 1'
#
loop_
_entity.id
_entity.type
_entity.pdbx_description
1 polymer ?
#
loop_
_entity_poly.entity_id
_entity_poly.type
_entity_poly.pdbx_seq_one_letter_code
_entity_poly.pdbx_strand_id
1 'polypeptide(L)'
;MHLQKCTFVAALFMICEGFLVKGPSGPLVAPLGSSVVLPCYVDEALPLKGLKVIWVRTDANTLVHVFQDYESRPEAQYQDYRDRAHFFTDKIKHGNFSLRLDNVRAEDKGFYRCKVYTEQDSEETLVQIKSVEHLMVSGSNHPISAYVGEDVTMSCSVDSHITPEEIDEVSWRKTDKNEIIQSVRTEDKGVYMCLVNAGNFSANTTAALEQLGFSGLHIIVLILCIAASASALLLSVLWCLRHRTPNTSLILQICVVSVPNLFMFFAFLVWGVIEGYLSETVACCAHYFLRPLLLLWTAPHSEHFPGNRETAIHCIVHLQYSLFTNVVYSVLFKSFWEKSLRYEEYDRVLITILFGIMIMICIVNIVFLLAELIKNEDARIHAVLDLVSDIGHDVLPPLQLIFLFYAFGAASGALFVVGVFPLFLTLTRYNWNETCVEKLKCLHSVRRAAWLIFMIAVNAIMVYSYLIALKKEKDCVGWVCVAAFLQGLWGIVVLKHSFDKIDLPFRPVVYLIGSVGVVLVNSVALMTELIMKVVNGERAMEDLRKAVFSSECLFVSSVLLLIIFEPYIKQFQLHIQNEAASYNLSNQNQNATQMNEQRPLRETEEQENEIN
;
A
#
# COMPACT_ATOMS: atom_id res chain seq x y z
N MET A 1 -73.70 6.13 -81.42
CA MET A 1 -74.26 6.37 -80.07
C MET A 1 -73.37 5.75 -78.99
N HIS A 2 -72.09 6.13 -78.93
CA HIS A 2 -71.11 5.61 -77.96
C HIS A 2 -70.15 6.69 -77.41
N LEU A 3 -70.41 7.97 -77.71
CA LEU A 3 -69.57 9.11 -77.29
C LEU A 3 -70.31 10.04 -76.32
N GLN A 4 -71.29 9.51 -75.57
CA GLN A 4 -72.08 10.28 -74.60
C GLN A 4 -72.20 9.58 -73.24
N LYS A 5 -71.30 8.62 -72.97
CA LYS A 5 -71.13 7.99 -71.66
C LYS A 5 -69.74 8.22 -71.02
N CYS A 6 -68.80 8.84 -71.73
CA CYS A 6 -67.46 9.13 -71.19
C CYS A 6 -67.33 10.53 -70.56
N THR A 7 -68.21 11.48 -70.87
CA THR A 7 -68.15 12.84 -70.30
C THR A 7 -68.75 12.97 -68.91
N PHE A 8 -69.46 11.94 -68.40
CA PHE A 8 -70.08 11.98 -67.07
C PHE A 8 -69.27 11.29 -65.96
N VAL A 9 -68.18 10.57 -66.31
CA VAL A 9 -67.32 9.89 -65.32
C VAL A 9 -66.02 10.68 -65.04
N ALA A 10 -65.61 11.60 -65.92
CA ALA A 10 -64.50 12.51 -65.66
C ALA A 10 -64.86 13.67 -64.69
N ALA A 11 -66.15 13.93 -64.47
CA ALA A 11 -66.62 14.97 -63.56
C ALA A 11 -66.70 14.52 -62.08
N LEU A 12 -66.35 13.26 -61.77
CA LEU A 12 -66.36 12.72 -60.40
C LEU A 12 -64.95 12.55 -59.76
N PHE A 13 -63.89 13.00 -60.43
CA PHE A 13 -62.52 13.00 -59.91
C PHE A 13 -61.87 14.38 -60.04
N MET A 14 -62.60 15.45 -59.69
CA MET A 14 -61.96 16.65 -59.16
C MET A 14 -61.48 16.28 -57.74
N ILE A 15 -60.30 15.67 -57.63
CA ILE A 15 -59.61 15.61 -56.35
C ILE A 15 -59.28 17.06 -56.01
N CYS A 16 -59.91 17.59 -54.97
CA CYS A 16 -59.44 18.80 -54.33
C CYS A 16 -58.01 18.50 -53.87
N GLU A 17 -56.99 19.08 -54.52
CA GLU A 17 -55.61 19.03 -54.00
C GLU A 17 -55.55 19.90 -52.74
N GLY A 18 -56.05 19.34 -51.62
CA GLY A 18 -55.81 19.87 -50.29
C GLY A 18 -54.39 19.54 -49.83
N PHE A 19 -53.80 20.39 -49.01
CA PHE A 19 -52.54 20.09 -48.35
C PHE A 19 -52.79 19.42 -47.00
N LEU A 20 -51.78 18.80 -46.38
CA LEU A 20 -51.90 18.21 -45.04
C LEU A 20 -50.80 18.77 -44.14
N VAL A 21 -51.20 19.37 -43.02
CA VAL A 21 -50.26 19.85 -42.00
C VAL A 21 -49.93 18.71 -41.03
N LYS A 22 -48.63 18.44 -40.86
CA LYS A 22 -48.12 17.42 -39.95
C LYS A 22 -47.53 18.05 -38.69
N GLY A 23 -47.82 17.41 -37.56
CA GLY A 23 -47.25 17.71 -36.25
C GLY A 23 -46.32 16.61 -35.73
N PRO A 24 -45.91 16.67 -34.46
CA PRO A 24 -45.12 15.63 -33.82
C PRO A 24 -45.94 14.34 -33.62
N SER A 25 -45.27 13.19 -33.63
CA SER A 25 -45.90 11.88 -33.41
C SER A 25 -46.38 11.64 -31.96
N GLY A 26 -46.06 12.54 -31.03
CA GLY A 26 -46.41 12.42 -29.61
C GLY A 26 -46.18 13.71 -28.83
N PRO A 27 -46.56 13.71 -27.54
CA PRO A 27 -46.35 14.86 -26.67
C PRO A 27 -44.86 15.18 -26.48
N LEU A 28 -44.55 16.47 -26.41
CA LEU A 28 -43.20 16.98 -26.15
C LEU A 28 -42.98 17.16 -24.64
N VAL A 29 -41.74 16.96 -24.23
CA VAL A 29 -41.25 17.29 -22.89
C VAL A 29 -40.11 18.28 -23.05
N ALA A 30 -40.10 19.35 -22.24
CA ALA A 30 -39.10 20.41 -22.32
C ALA A 30 -38.45 20.69 -20.97
N PRO A 31 -37.12 20.86 -20.88
CA PRO A 31 -36.49 21.36 -19.66
C PRO A 31 -36.87 22.81 -19.36
N LEU A 32 -37.03 23.15 -18.08
CA LEU A 32 -37.29 24.53 -17.64
C LEU A 32 -36.12 25.45 -18.02
N GLY A 33 -36.42 26.62 -18.59
CA GLY A 33 -35.44 27.61 -19.04
C GLY A 33 -34.78 27.30 -20.39
N SER A 34 -35.05 26.14 -20.98
CA SER A 34 -34.51 25.74 -22.30
C SER A 34 -35.33 26.30 -23.48
N SER A 35 -34.94 25.94 -24.70
CA SER A 35 -35.70 26.22 -25.93
C SER A 35 -36.32 24.93 -26.48
N VAL A 36 -37.60 24.96 -26.85
CA VAL A 36 -38.30 23.82 -27.46
C VAL A 36 -38.80 24.18 -28.85
N VAL A 37 -38.79 23.21 -29.77
CA VAL A 37 -39.37 23.36 -31.11
C VAL A 37 -40.70 22.64 -31.16
N LEU A 38 -41.76 23.35 -31.55
CA LEU A 38 -43.09 22.83 -31.82
C LEU A 38 -43.20 22.54 -33.32
N PRO A 39 -43.18 21.25 -33.74
CA PRO A 39 -43.19 20.90 -35.15
C PRO A 39 -44.52 21.22 -35.82
N CYS A 40 -44.45 21.90 -36.96
CA CYS A 40 -45.58 22.09 -37.87
C CYS A 40 -45.01 22.22 -39.29
N TYR A 41 -45.35 21.31 -40.19
CA TYR A 41 -44.81 21.32 -41.55
C TYR A 41 -45.73 20.61 -42.55
N VAL A 42 -45.47 20.83 -43.82
CA VAL A 42 -46.11 20.17 -44.97
C VAL A 42 -45.04 19.50 -45.83
N ASP A 43 -45.38 18.42 -46.53
CA ASP A 43 -44.40 17.71 -47.39
C ASP A 43 -44.09 18.50 -48.67
N GLU A 44 -45.09 19.19 -49.21
CA GLU A 44 -44.99 19.98 -50.43
C GLU A 44 -45.06 21.48 -50.10
N ALA A 45 -44.13 22.27 -50.66
CA ALA A 45 -44.03 23.69 -50.36
C ALA A 45 -45.25 24.46 -50.89
N LEU A 46 -45.88 25.25 -50.02
CA LEU A 46 -47.05 26.05 -50.37
C LEU A 46 -46.66 27.40 -51.00
N PRO A 47 -47.49 27.96 -51.91
CA PRO A 47 -47.30 29.32 -52.40
C PRO A 47 -47.28 30.32 -51.24
N LEU A 48 -46.28 31.20 -51.21
CA LEU A 48 -46.18 32.23 -50.17
C LEU A 48 -47.28 33.31 -50.27
N LYS A 49 -47.87 33.47 -51.46
CA LYS A 49 -48.96 34.42 -51.69
C LYS A 49 -50.23 33.90 -51.00
N GLY A 50 -50.80 34.73 -50.12
CA GLY A 50 -51.98 34.37 -49.33
C GLY A 50 -51.69 33.39 -48.19
N LEU A 51 -50.43 33.01 -47.97
CA LEU A 51 -50.03 32.15 -46.86
C LEU A 51 -50.11 32.92 -45.54
N LYS A 52 -50.87 32.36 -44.59
CA LYS A 52 -50.93 32.84 -43.21
C LYS A 52 -50.77 31.67 -42.27
N VAL A 53 -49.78 31.76 -41.36
CA VAL A 53 -49.54 30.75 -40.33
C VAL A 53 -49.79 31.38 -38.97
N ILE A 54 -50.60 30.73 -38.15
CA ILE A 54 -50.94 31.19 -36.80
C ILE A 54 -50.63 30.09 -35.81
N TRP A 55 -49.85 30.42 -34.79
CA TRP A 55 -49.71 29.60 -33.60
C TRP A 55 -50.59 30.15 -32.48
N VAL A 56 -51.50 29.31 -31.99
CA VAL A 56 -52.40 29.64 -30.88
C VAL A 56 -52.23 28.64 -29.76
N ARG A 57 -52.12 29.12 -28.54
CA ARG A 57 -52.22 28.30 -27.34
C ARG A 57 -53.70 28.02 -27.07
N THR A 58 -54.09 26.75 -27.13
CA THR A 58 -55.48 26.28 -27.21
C THR A 58 -56.23 26.42 -25.89
N ASP A 59 -55.57 26.12 -24.76
CA ASP A 59 -56.13 26.19 -23.40
C ASP A 59 -56.42 27.62 -22.96
N ALA A 60 -55.59 28.58 -23.36
CA ALA A 60 -55.74 29.99 -23.01
C ALA A 60 -56.27 30.86 -24.18
N ASN A 61 -56.57 30.24 -25.33
CA ASN A 61 -56.92 30.91 -26.60
C ASN A 61 -56.02 32.12 -26.92
N THR A 62 -54.72 31.97 -26.66
CA THR A 62 -53.75 33.08 -26.69
C THR A 62 -52.90 33.02 -27.96
N LEU A 63 -52.73 34.15 -28.63
CA LEU A 63 -51.89 34.24 -29.83
C LEU A 63 -50.41 34.13 -29.46
N VAL A 64 -49.76 33.07 -29.92
CA VAL A 64 -48.35 32.80 -29.64
C VAL A 64 -47.47 33.50 -30.67
N HIS A 65 -47.76 33.32 -31.97
CA HIS A 65 -47.06 34.02 -33.05
C HIS A 65 -47.84 33.95 -34.37
N VAL A 66 -47.55 34.86 -35.30
CA VAL A 66 -48.18 34.91 -36.63
C VAL A 66 -47.16 35.26 -37.71
N PHE A 67 -47.28 34.56 -38.84
CA PHE A 67 -46.61 34.87 -40.09
C PHE A 67 -47.67 35.25 -41.12
N GLN A 68 -47.56 36.44 -41.70
CA GLN A 68 -48.51 36.95 -42.68
C GLN A 68 -47.85 38.02 -43.56
N ASP A 69 -48.24 38.10 -44.83
CA ASP A 69 -47.73 39.06 -45.80
C ASP A 69 -46.21 38.96 -45.97
N TYR A 70 -45.71 37.71 -46.08
CA TYR A 70 -44.30 37.37 -46.26
C TYR A 70 -43.38 37.69 -45.07
N GLU A 71 -43.93 38.16 -43.95
CA GLU A 71 -43.16 38.56 -42.78
C GLU A 71 -43.66 37.90 -41.48
N SER A 72 -42.71 37.70 -40.56
CA SER A 72 -43.00 37.30 -39.18
C SER A 72 -43.36 38.52 -38.36
N ARG A 73 -44.42 38.47 -37.55
CA ARG A 73 -44.92 39.63 -36.77
C ARG A 73 -44.80 39.40 -35.27
N PRO A 74 -43.63 39.63 -34.66
CA PRO A 74 -43.45 39.50 -33.20
C PRO A 74 -44.30 40.50 -32.39
N GLU A 75 -44.73 41.61 -32.99
CA GLU A 75 -45.53 42.68 -32.38
C GLU A 75 -46.96 42.23 -32.08
N ALA A 76 -47.43 41.20 -32.78
CA ALA A 76 -48.75 40.61 -32.56
C ALA A 76 -48.74 39.53 -31.45
N GLN A 77 -47.57 39.20 -30.89
CA GLN A 77 -47.46 38.19 -29.84
C GLN A 77 -48.16 38.67 -28.56
N TYR A 78 -48.82 37.75 -27.88
CA TYR A 78 -49.30 38.03 -26.52
C TYR A 78 -48.12 38.25 -25.57
N GLN A 79 -48.36 39.00 -24.49
CA GLN A 79 -47.32 39.48 -23.58
C GLN A 79 -46.42 38.35 -23.05
N ASP A 80 -46.98 37.16 -22.79
CA ASP A 80 -46.24 36.02 -22.25
C ASP A 80 -45.29 35.36 -23.27
N TYR A 81 -45.55 35.53 -24.57
CA TYR A 81 -44.77 34.94 -25.67
C TYR A 81 -43.83 35.93 -26.36
N ARG A 82 -43.93 37.21 -26.00
CA ARG A 82 -43.14 38.29 -26.57
C ARG A 82 -41.64 38.01 -26.47
N ASP A 83 -40.94 38.12 -27.59
CA ASP A 83 -39.50 37.89 -27.75
C ASP A 83 -39.02 36.46 -27.44
N ARG A 84 -39.95 35.53 -27.18
CA ARG A 84 -39.67 34.13 -26.84
C ARG A 84 -40.10 33.17 -27.95
N ALA A 85 -41.14 33.51 -28.71
CA ALA A 85 -41.67 32.68 -29.79
C ALA A 85 -41.12 33.15 -31.14
N HIS A 86 -40.50 32.25 -31.91
CA HIS A 86 -39.85 32.59 -33.17
C HIS A 86 -40.15 31.57 -34.26
N PHE A 87 -40.45 32.04 -35.47
CA PHE A 87 -40.50 31.17 -36.66
C PHE A 87 -39.10 30.96 -37.24
N PHE A 88 -38.90 29.80 -37.86
CA PHE A 88 -37.77 29.58 -38.77
C PHE A 88 -38.07 30.20 -40.14
N THR A 89 -38.03 31.52 -40.24
CA THR A 89 -38.45 32.30 -41.43
C THR A 89 -37.84 31.79 -42.74
N ASP A 90 -36.56 31.42 -42.75
CA ASP A 90 -35.87 30.86 -43.94
C ASP A 90 -36.43 29.51 -44.41
N LYS A 91 -37.12 28.79 -43.54
CA LYS A 91 -37.67 27.45 -43.79
C LYS A 91 -39.15 27.46 -44.17
N ILE A 92 -39.85 28.58 -43.99
CA ILE A 92 -41.27 28.72 -44.36
C ILE A 92 -41.50 28.48 -45.85
N LYS A 93 -40.62 29.00 -46.72
CA LYS A 93 -40.67 28.78 -48.18
C LYS A 93 -40.50 27.31 -48.59
N HIS A 94 -40.08 26.45 -47.68
CA HIS A 94 -39.92 25.02 -47.88
C HIS A 94 -40.98 24.21 -47.11
N GLY A 95 -42.06 24.84 -46.64
CA GLY A 95 -43.15 24.15 -45.95
C GLY A 95 -42.92 23.89 -44.47
N ASN A 96 -41.87 24.45 -43.83
CA ASN A 96 -41.66 24.31 -42.39
C ASN A 96 -42.16 25.54 -41.65
N PHE A 97 -43.21 25.34 -40.86
CA PHE A 97 -43.93 26.34 -40.09
C PHE A 97 -43.74 26.14 -38.57
N SER A 98 -42.70 25.41 -38.18
CA SER A 98 -42.41 25.08 -36.79
C SER A 98 -42.09 26.34 -35.99
N LEU A 99 -42.47 26.34 -34.72
CA LEU A 99 -42.22 27.43 -33.79
C LEU A 99 -41.13 27.05 -32.81
N ARG A 100 -40.12 27.89 -32.65
CA ARG A 100 -39.16 27.81 -31.54
C ARG A 100 -39.66 28.67 -30.39
N LEU A 101 -39.85 28.07 -29.21
CA LEU A 101 -40.20 28.78 -27.98
C LEU A 101 -38.98 28.75 -27.04
N ASP A 102 -38.43 29.93 -26.77
CA ASP A 102 -37.28 30.15 -25.89
C ASP A 102 -37.67 30.40 -24.43
N ASN A 103 -36.76 30.04 -23.53
CA ASN A 103 -36.91 30.21 -22.09
C ASN A 103 -38.23 29.61 -21.56
N VAL A 104 -38.46 28.32 -21.82
CA VAL A 104 -39.70 27.61 -21.46
C VAL A 104 -39.96 27.68 -19.96
N ARG A 105 -41.19 28.03 -19.57
CA ARG A 105 -41.65 28.15 -18.19
C ARG A 105 -42.61 27.02 -17.84
N ALA A 106 -42.81 26.74 -16.54
CA ALA A 106 -43.79 25.74 -16.10
C ALA A 106 -45.20 26.04 -16.62
N GLU A 107 -45.54 27.32 -16.78
CA GLU A 107 -46.81 27.81 -17.32
C GLU A 107 -47.01 27.51 -18.81
N ASP A 108 -45.96 27.20 -19.58
CA ASP A 108 -46.04 26.86 -21.00
C ASP A 108 -46.50 25.41 -21.24
N LYS A 109 -46.71 24.63 -20.17
CA LYS A 109 -47.38 23.33 -20.29
C LYS A 109 -48.79 23.53 -20.85
N GLY A 110 -49.12 22.82 -21.93
CA GLY A 110 -50.42 22.98 -22.58
C GLY A 110 -50.47 22.48 -24.01
N PHE A 111 -51.55 22.84 -24.71
CA PHE A 111 -51.79 22.45 -26.10
C PHE A 111 -51.64 23.67 -27.01
N TYR A 112 -50.80 23.53 -28.02
CA TYR A 112 -50.53 24.52 -29.04
C TYR A 112 -51.12 24.06 -30.36
N ARG A 113 -51.63 24.99 -31.14
CA ARG A 113 -52.26 24.71 -32.42
C ARG A 113 -51.61 25.55 -33.49
N CYS A 114 -51.08 24.88 -34.51
CA CYS A 114 -50.60 25.51 -35.72
C CYS A 114 -51.74 25.50 -36.73
N LYS A 115 -52.16 26.67 -37.20
CA LYS A 115 -53.15 26.83 -38.26
C LYS A 115 -52.48 27.44 -39.48
N VAL A 116 -52.60 26.77 -40.61
CA VAL A 116 -52.03 27.21 -41.89
C VAL A 116 -53.18 27.51 -42.84
N TYR A 117 -53.21 28.72 -43.38
CA TYR A 117 -54.21 29.19 -44.31
C TYR A 117 -53.56 29.52 -45.65
N THR A 118 -54.20 29.09 -46.74
CA THR A 118 -53.90 29.52 -48.11
C THR A 118 -55.12 30.23 -48.70
N GLU A 119 -55.04 30.70 -49.96
CA GLU A 119 -56.21 31.32 -50.63
C GLU A 119 -57.36 30.32 -50.86
N GLN A 120 -57.09 29.01 -50.82
CA GLN A 120 -58.00 27.95 -51.24
C GLN A 120 -58.45 27.04 -50.09
N ASP A 121 -57.60 26.85 -49.08
CA ASP A 121 -57.81 25.84 -48.04
C ASP A 121 -57.16 26.23 -46.70
N SER A 122 -57.54 25.54 -45.62
CA SER A 122 -56.94 25.72 -44.30
C SER A 122 -56.84 24.41 -43.54
N GLU A 123 -55.68 24.15 -42.96
CA GLU A 123 -55.39 22.95 -42.19
C GLU A 123 -54.75 23.30 -40.85
N GLU A 124 -54.85 22.39 -39.89
CA GLU A 124 -54.28 22.58 -38.55
C GLU A 124 -53.70 21.31 -37.95
N THR A 125 -52.70 21.47 -37.08
CA THR A 125 -52.18 20.39 -36.24
C THR A 125 -52.09 20.82 -34.78
N LEU A 126 -52.28 19.86 -33.87
CA LEU A 126 -52.14 20.05 -32.44
C LEU A 126 -50.77 19.55 -31.96
N VAL A 127 -50.14 20.31 -31.08
CA VAL A 127 -48.88 19.97 -30.43
C VAL A 127 -49.06 20.10 -28.92
N GLN A 128 -48.68 19.09 -28.15
CA GLN A 128 -48.78 19.13 -26.69
C GLN A 128 -47.40 19.27 -26.07
N ILE A 129 -47.23 20.23 -25.16
CA ILE A 129 -46.15 20.21 -24.17
C ILE A 129 -46.72 19.53 -22.92
N LYS A 130 -46.32 18.28 -22.65
CA LYS A 130 -46.88 17.44 -21.59
C LYS A 130 -46.31 17.76 -20.21
N SER A 131 -44.99 17.95 -20.12
CA SER A 131 -44.30 18.34 -18.89
C SER A 131 -43.18 19.33 -19.18
N VAL A 132 -42.98 20.25 -18.23
CA VAL A 132 -41.80 21.10 -18.17
C VAL A 132 -41.03 20.67 -16.93
N GLU A 133 -39.89 20.05 -17.13
CA GLU A 133 -39.16 19.39 -16.06
C GLU A 133 -38.04 20.27 -15.52
N HIS A 134 -37.92 20.30 -14.19
CA HIS A 134 -36.87 20.97 -13.46
C HIS A 134 -35.96 19.91 -12.86
N LEU A 135 -34.70 19.87 -13.30
CA LEU A 135 -33.68 18.99 -12.75
C LEU A 135 -32.42 19.82 -12.52
N MET A 136 -32.20 20.22 -11.27
CA MET A 136 -30.96 20.89 -10.85
C MET A 136 -30.21 20.02 -9.86
N VAL A 137 -28.90 19.92 -10.05
CA VAL A 137 -28.01 19.19 -9.15
C VAL A 137 -27.04 20.20 -8.54
N SER A 138 -27.06 20.29 -7.21
CA SER A 138 -26.20 21.18 -6.44
C SER A 138 -25.24 20.38 -5.58
N GLY A 139 -23.99 20.82 -5.54
CA GLY A 139 -22.94 20.22 -4.72
C GLY A 139 -22.33 21.23 -3.75
N SER A 140 -21.17 20.90 -3.19
CA SER A 140 -20.40 21.83 -2.36
C SER A 140 -19.87 23.00 -3.21
N ASN A 141 -20.31 24.22 -2.91
CA ASN A 141 -19.84 25.44 -3.60
C ASN A 141 -18.41 25.86 -3.20
N HIS A 142 -17.87 25.26 -2.15
CA HIS A 142 -16.52 25.48 -1.68
C HIS A 142 -15.70 24.19 -1.82
N PRO A 143 -14.39 24.30 -2.06
CA PRO A 143 -13.51 23.13 -2.04
C PRO A 143 -13.64 22.45 -0.69
N ILE A 144 -13.87 21.14 -0.73
CA ILE A 144 -13.93 20.30 0.46
C ILE A 144 -12.50 20.07 0.89
N SER A 145 -12.18 20.42 2.12
CA SER A 145 -10.83 20.32 2.67
C SER A 145 -10.81 19.23 3.73
N ALA A 146 -9.85 18.30 3.64
CA ALA A 146 -9.74 17.17 4.56
C ALA A 146 -8.27 16.75 4.79
N TYR A 147 -8.02 16.08 5.91
CA TYR A 147 -6.68 15.59 6.28
C TYR A 147 -6.41 14.18 5.77
N VAL A 148 -5.13 13.85 5.55
CA VAL A 148 -4.76 12.52 5.02
C VAL A 148 -5.28 11.37 5.88
N GLY A 149 -6.07 10.47 5.28
CA GLY A 149 -6.64 9.30 5.92
C GLY A 149 -8.03 9.50 6.54
N GLU A 150 -8.66 10.67 6.35
CA GLU A 150 -10.05 10.91 6.71
C GLU A 150 -11.01 10.53 5.58
N ASP A 151 -12.18 9.98 5.95
CA ASP A 151 -13.27 9.76 5.00
C ASP A 151 -13.93 11.09 4.64
N VAL A 152 -14.05 11.33 3.33
CA VAL A 152 -14.60 12.59 2.82
C VAL A 152 -16.05 12.38 2.39
N THR A 153 -16.96 13.16 2.97
CA THR A 153 -18.37 13.17 2.54
C THR A 153 -18.59 14.28 1.53
N MET A 154 -18.78 13.91 0.27
CA MET A 154 -19.20 14.84 -0.78
C MET A 154 -20.73 14.78 -0.90
N SER A 155 -21.40 15.92 -0.74
CA SER A 155 -22.85 16.00 -0.87
C SER A 155 -23.24 16.32 -2.31
N CYS A 156 -24.27 15.63 -2.79
CA CYS A 156 -24.94 15.90 -4.05
C CYS A 156 -26.43 16.00 -3.76
N SER A 157 -27.00 17.18 -3.94
CA SER A 157 -28.40 17.48 -3.69
C SER A 157 -29.12 17.66 -5.01
N VAL A 158 -30.25 16.98 -5.17
CA VAL A 158 -31.09 17.06 -6.37
C VAL A 158 -32.33 17.87 -6.02
N ASP A 159 -32.53 18.97 -6.74
CA ASP A 159 -33.76 19.76 -6.70
C ASP A 159 -34.54 19.48 -7.98
N SER A 160 -35.64 18.72 -7.87
CA SER A 160 -36.45 18.32 -9.01
C SER A 160 -37.90 18.04 -8.66
N HIS A 161 -38.77 18.16 -9.66
CA HIS A 161 -40.17 17.71 -9.58
C HIS A 161 -40.34 16.20 -9.93
N ILE A 162 -39.24 15.54 -10.30
CA ILE A 162 -39.21 14.12 -10.66
C ILE A 162 -39.22 13.30 -9.36
N THR A 163 -40.00 12.23 -9.33
CA THR A 163 -40.06 11.39 -8.14
C THR A 163 -38.77 10.56 -7.99
N PRO A 164 -38.32 10.24 -6.77
CA PRO A 164 -37.11 9.42 -6.58
C PRO A 164 -37.15 8.06 -7.29
N GLU A 165 -38.36 7.54 -7.56
CA GLU A 165 -38.60 6.27 -8.26
C GLU A 165 -38.33 6.34 -9.78
N GLU A 166 -38.31 7.55 -10.34
CA GLU A 166 -38.05 7.84 -11.76
C GLU A 166 -36.59 8.29 -12.02
N ILE A 167 -35.76 8.35 -10.98
CA ILE A 167 -34.32 8.61 -11.12
C ILE A 167 -33.63 7.29 -11.42
N ASP A 168 -33.06 7.16 -12.63
CA ASP A 168 -32.43 5.92 -13.09
C ASP A 168 -31.10 5.65 -12.37
N GLU A 169 -30.26 6.70 -12.23
CA GLU A 169 -28.90 6.55 -11.72
C GLU A 169 -28.37 7.83 -11.09
N VAL A 170 -27.70 7.70 -9.93
CA VAL A 170 -26.82 8.72 -9.35
C VAL A 170 -25.42 8.13 -9.24
N SER A 171 -24.47 8.69 -9.98
CA SER A 171 -23.09 8.20 -10.00
C SER A 171 -22.08 9.30 -9.73
N TRP A 172 -21.04 8.96 -8.98
CA TRP A 172 -19.88 9.81 -8.76
C TRP A 172 -18.72 9.32 -9.62
N ARG A 173 -18.11 10.23 -10.37
CA ARG A 173 -16.96 9.94 -11.23
C ARG A 173 -15.81 10.91 -11.01
N LYS A 174 -14.58 10.41 -11.12
CA LYS A 174 -13.40 11.28 -11.17
C LYS A 174 -13.26 11.85 -12.57
N THR A 175 -13.06 13.15 -12.67
CA THR A 175 -13.11 13.86 -13.96
C THR A 175 -11.94 13.52 -14.89
N ASP A 176 -10.81 13.06 -14.33
CA ASP A 176 -9.57 12.72 -15.04
C ASP A 176 -9.57 11.30 -15.63
N LYS A 177 -10.11 10.32 -14.89
CA LYS A 177 -10.09 8.89 -15.26
C LYS A 177 -11.43 8.36 -15.77
N ASN A 178 -12.52 9.14 -15.60
CA ASN A 178 -13.89 8.74 -15.92
C ASN A 178 -14.30 7.38 -15.29
N GLU A 179 -13.73 7.08 -14.11
CA GLU A 179 -14.04 5.89 -13.32
C GLU A 179 -15.12 6.21 -12.27
N ILE A 180 -16.05 5.26 -12.06
CA ILE A 180 -17.09 5.35 -11.02
C ILE A 180 -16.47 5.00 -9.67
N ILE A 181 -16.72 5.83 -8.66
CA ILE A 181 -16.08 5.70 -7.34
C ILE A 181 -17.14 5.53 -6.26
N GLN A 182 -16.90 4.58 -5.35
CA GLN A 182 -17.77 4.29 -4.20
C GLN A 182 -17.28 4.93 -2.90
N SER A 183 -15.98 5.19 -2.77
CA SER A 183 -15.37 5.83 -1.59
C SER A 183 -14.20 6.69 -2.03
N VAL A 184 -14.13 7.92 -1.52
CA VAL A 184 -13.05 8.87 -1.81
C VAL A 184 -12.26 9.13 -0.54
N ARG A 185 -10.95 8.98 -0.63
CA ARG A 185 -10.02 9.40 0.42
C ARG A 185 -9.33 10.68 0.00
N THR A 186 -8.77 11.39 0.97
CA THR A 186 -7.96 12.58 0.76
C THR A 186 -6.74 12.39 -0.13
N GLU A 187 -6.20 11.16 -0.20
CA GLU A 187 -5.11 10.83 -1.15
C GLU A 187 -5.57 10.92 -2.61
N ASP A 188 -6.86 10.76 -2.88
CA ASP A 188 -7.44 10.86 -4.23
C ASP A 188 -7.79 12.31 -4.56
N LYS A 189 -6.89 13.26 -4.30
CA LYS A 189 -7.10 14.67 -4.66
C LYS A 189 -7.55 14.79 -6.11
N GLY A 190 -8.56 15.63 -6.34
CA GLY A 190 -9.10 15.82 -7.67
C GLY A 190 -10.45 16.51 -7.70
N VAL A 191 -10.97 16.64 -8.91
CA VAL A 191 -12.34 17.09 -9.15
C VAL A 191 -13.21 15.88 -9.38
N TYR A 192 -14.29 15.81 -8.62
CA TYR A 192 -15.30 14.76 -8.68
C TYR A 192 -16.57 15.33 -9.26
N MET A 193 -17.23 14.57 -10.11
CA MET A 193 -18.50 14.95 -10.70
C MET A 193 -19.59 14.00 -10.22
N CYS A 194 -20.65 14.56 -9.63
CA CYS A 194 -21.90 13.86 -9.41
C CYS A 194 -22.75 13.99 -10.68
N LEU A 195 -23.17 12.88 -11.25
CA LEU A 195 -24.06 12.80 -12.40
C LEU A 195 -25.37 12.17 -11.95
N VAL A 196 -26.48 12.84 -12.28
CA VAL A 196 -27.84 12.36 -12.00
C VAL A 196 -28.56 12.20 -13.34
N ASN A 197 -29.03 10.98 -13.60
CA ASN A 197 -29.77 10.65 -14.81
C ASN A 197 -31.23 10.28 -14.47
N ALA A 198 -32.17 10.90 -15.17
CA ALA A 198 -33.61 10.67 -15.03
C ALA A 198 -34.25 10.63 -16.42
N GLY A 199 -34.40 9.42 -16.98
CA GLY A 199 -34.91 9.19 -18.33
C GLY A 199 -34.05 9.86 -19.41
N ASN A 200 -34.62 10.89 -20.05
CA ASN A 200 -33.95 11.68 -21.09
C ASN A 200 -33.19 12.91 -20.55
N PHE A 201 -33.21 13.13 -19.23
CA PHE A 201 -32.57 14.27 -18.60
C PHE A 201 -31.33 13.83 -17.82
N SER A 202 -30.26 14.60 -17.97
CA SER A 202 -29.04 14.43 -17.18
C SER A 202 -28.61 15.78 -16.64
N ALA A 203 -28.31 15.84 -15.35
CA ALA A 203 -27.74 17.02 -14.71
C ALA A 203 -26.50 16.62 -13.91
N ASN A 204 -25.56 17.55 -13.74
CA ASN A 204 -24.32 17.29 -13.05
C ASN A 204 -23.90 18.44 -12.15
N THR A 205 -23.02 18.13 -11.20
CA THR A 205 -22.30 19.12 -10.40
C THR A 205 -20.91 18.60 -10.10
N THR A 206 -19.97 19.50 -9.79
CA THR A 206 -18.58 19.14 -9.49
C THR A 206 -18.20 19.58 -8.09
N ALA A 207 -17.52 18.70 -7.35
CA ALA A 207 -16.89 18.98 -6.08
C ALA A 207 -15.36 18.88 -6.23
N ALA A 208 -14.64 19.88 -5.72
CA ALA A 208 -13.18 19.84 -5.66
C ALA A 208 -12.74 19.40 -4.27
N LEU A 209 -11.87 18.38 -4.21
CA LEU A 209 -11.25 17.93 -2.97
C LEU A 209 -9.85 18.54 -2.85
N GLU A 210 -9.63 19.28 -1.77
CA GLU A 210 -8.35 19.85 -1.37
C GLU A 210 -7.79 19.10 -0.15
N GLN A 211 -6.48 18.92 -0.14
CA GLN A 211 -5.78 18.22 0.93
C GLN A 211 -5.16 19.24 1.89
N LEU A 212 -5.50 19.15 3.18
CA LEU A 212 -5.03 20.07 4.23
C LEU A 212 -3.64 19.72 4.80
N GLY A 213 -3.08 18.57 4.39
CA GLY A 213 -1.79 18.06 4.88
C GLY A 213 -1.93 16.84 5.80
N PHE A 214 -0.95 16.64 6.69
CA PHE A 214 -0.88 15.47 7.58
C PHE A 214 -2.04 15.43 8.58
N SER A 215 -2.68 14.27 8.76
CA SER A 215 -3.61 14.08 9.89
C SER A 215 -2.85 13.93 11.22
N GLY A 216 -3.57 14.05 12.34
CA GLY A 216 -2.96 13.91 13.68
C GLY A 216 -2.21 12.59 13.87
N LEU A 217 -2.71 11.49 13.30
CA LEU A 217 -2.03 10.18 13.36
C LEU A 217 -0.73 10.17 12.55
N HIS A 218 -0.71 10.81 11.37
CA HIS A 218 0.52 10.97 10.58
C HIS A 218 1.59 11.77 11.34
N ILE A 219 1.19 12.84 12.02
CA ILE A 219 2.08 13.66 12.86
C ILE A 219 2.65 12.82 14.01
N ILE A 220 1.82 11.98 14.64
CA ILE A 220 2.26 11.06 15.71
C ILE A 220 3.33 10.10 15.18
N VAL A 221 3.15 9.49 14.00
CA VAL A 221 4.16 8.60 13.40
C VAL A 221 5.48 9.34 13.17
N LEU A 222 5.44 10.54 12.61
CA LEU A 222 6.64 11.37 12.39
C LEU A 222 7.36 11.69 13.70
N ILE A 223 6.62 12.08 14.75
CA ILE A 223 7.19 12.34 16.09
C ILE A 223 7.84 11.08 16.65
N LEU A 224 7.21 9.91 16.53
CA LEU A 224 7.76 8.64 17.01
C LEU A 224 9.05 8.26 16.27
N CYS A 225 9.13 8.46 14.94
CA CYS A 225 10.34 8.23 14.16
C CYS A 225 11.50 9.18 14.55
N ILE A 226 11.19 10.46 14.78
CA ILE A 226 12.17 11.45 15.26
C ILE A 226 12.64 11.07 16.66
N ALA A 227 11.73 10.70 17.57
CA ALA A 227 12.04 10.27 18.92
C ALA A 227 12.90 8.99 18.93
N ALA A 228 12.61 8.01 18.07
CA ALA A 228 13.43 6.82 17.90
C ALA A 228 14.86 7.17 17.47
N SER A 229 15.00 8.04 16.48
CA SER A 229 16.30 8.47 15.94
C SER A 229 17.12 9.26 16.97
N ALA A 230 16.48 10.24 17.63
CA ALA A 230 17.09 11.07 18.65
C ALA A 230 17.51 10.25 19.88
N SER A 231 16.64 9.35 20.35
CA SER A 231 16.96 8.47 21.49
C SER A 231 18.09 7.50 21.17
N ALA A 232 18.14 6.92 19.96
CA ALA A 232 19.25 6.06 19.53
C ALA A 232 20.59 6.78 19.57
N LEU A 233 20.66 7.98 18.98
CA LEU A 233 21.89 8.78 18.94
C LEU A 233 22.30 9.24 20.35
N LEU A 234 21.38 9.82 21.12
CA LEU A 234 21.66 10.35 22.45
C LEU A 234 22.14 9.25 23.41
N LEU A 235 21.41 8.14 23.48
CA LEU A 235 21.77 7.02 24.35
C LEU A 235 23.08 6.37 23.91
N SER A 236 23.37 6.29 22.61
CA SER A 236 24.65 5.77 22.12
C SER A 236 25.84 6.65 22.50
N VAL A 237 25.69 7.97 22.45
CA VAL A 237 26.73 8.93 22.86
C VAL A 237 26.96 8.83 24.36
N LEU A 238 25.89 8.80 25.16
CA LEU A 238 25.98 8.59 26.60
C LEU A 238 26.66 7.25 26.92
N TRP A 239 26.35 6.20 26.16
CA TRP A 239 26.97 4.89 26.33
C TRP A 239 28.47 4.96 26.05
N CYS A 240 28.90 5.53 24.93
CA CYS A 240 30.32 5.71 24.62
C CYS A 240 31.07 6.50 25.70
N LEU A 241 30.45 7.55 26.25
CA LEU A 241 31.07 8.40 27.30
C LEU A 241 31.15 7.70 28.66
N ARG A 242 30.16 6.87 29.01
CA ARG A 242 29.99 6.33 30.37
C ARG A 242 30.28 4.83 30.51
N HIS A 243 30.64 4.14 29.42
CA HIS A 243 30.86 2.68 29.41
C HIS A 243 31.91 2.21 30.43
N ARG A 244 32.81 3.10 30.89
CA ARG A 244 33.89 2.80 31.83
C ARG A 244 33.42 2.49 33.27
N THR A 245 32.13 2.68 33.57
CA THR A 245 31.55 2.43 34.92
C THR A 245 30.57 1.24 34.91
N PRO A 246 30.79 0.17 35.70
CA PRO A 246 30.12 -1.12 35.51
C PRO A 246 28.59 -1.09 35.72
N ASN A 247 28.09 -0.55 36.84
CA ASN A 247 26.65 -0.58 37.14
C ASN A 247 25.82 0.39 36.29
N THR A 248 26.38 1.56 35.93
CA THR A 248 25.67 2.51 35.05
C THR A 248 25.68 2.04 33.59
N SER A 249 26.62 1.15 33.22
CA SER A 249 26.75 0.61 31.86
C SER A 249 25.62 -0.36 31.49
N LEU A 250 25.14 -1.20 32.41
CA LEU A 250 24.10 -2.20 32.12
C LEU A 250 22.72 -1.56 31.84
N ILE A 251 22.28 -0.65 32.70
CA ILE A 251 21.00 0.07 32.52
C ILE A 251 21.05 0.84 31.19
N LEU A 252 22.16 1.51 30.92
CA LEU A 252 22.33 2.27 29.69
C LEU A 252 22.36 1.38 28.45
N GLN A 253 22.95 0.18 28.52
CA GLN A 253 22.87 -0.82 27.44
C GLN A 253 21.44 -1.26 27.16
N ILE A 254 20.67 -1.59 28.20
CA ILE A 254 19.26 -1.96 28.05
C ILE A 254 18.47 -0.80 27.44
N CYS A 255 18.72 0.44 27.87
CA CYS A 255 18.06 1.62 27.33
C CYS A 255 18.40 1.86 25.85
N VAL A 256 19.69 1.81 25.47
CA VAL A 256 20.16 1.99 24.07
C VAL A 256 19.43 1.04 23.11
N VAL A 257 19.16 -0.18 23.57
CA VAL A 257 18.54 -1.21 22.75
C VAL A 257 17.02 -1.17 22.83
N SER A 258 16.42 -0.85 23.98
CA SER A 258 14.98 -0.98 24.16
C SER A 258 14.22 0.29 23.73
N VAL A 259 14.70 1.47 24.12
CA VAL A 259 13.97 2.74 23.94
C VAL A 259 13.73 3.08 22.47
N PRO A 260 14.75 3.07 21.58
CA PRO A 260 14.53 3.39 20.17
C PRO A 260 13.63 2.37 19.46
N ASN A 261 13.78 1.08 19.80
CA ASN A 261 12.97 0.01 19.22
C ASN A 261 11.51 0.06 19.69
N LEU A 262 11.25 0.50 20.92
CA LEU A 262 9.89 0.72 21.42
C LEU A 262 9.20 1.89 20.69
N PHE A 263 9.91 2.99 20.44
CA PHE A 263 9.38 4.08 19.61
C PHE A 263 9.07 3.61 18.19
N MET A 264 9.97 2.85 17.56
CA MET A 264 9.72 2.26 16.24
C MET A 264 8.54 1.28 16.25
N PHE A 265 8.40 0.45 17.29
CA PHE A 265 7.25 -0.45 17.45
C PHE A 265 5.93 0.33 17.43
N PHE A 266 5.82 1.40 18.23
CA PHE A 266 4.63 2.24 18.25
C PHE A 266 4.43 3.01 16.93
N ALA A 267 5.50 3.45 16.28
CA ALA A 267 5.40 4.11 14.97
C ALA A 267 4.77 3.17 13.93
N PHE A 268 5.24 1.92 13.85
CA PHE A 268 4.68 0.91 12.97
C PHE A 268 3.26 0.49 13.36
N LEU A 269 2.94 0.47 14.66
CA LEU A 269 1.59 0.16 15.14
C LEU A 269 0.60 1.22 14.67
N VAL A 270 0.93 2.51 14.85
CA VAL A 270 0.09 3.63 14.40
C VAL A 270 0.02 3.64 12.87
N TRP A 271 1.14 3.43 12.17
CA TRP A 271 1.17 3.29 10.71
C TRP A 271 0.19 2.22 10.20
N GLY A 272 0.12 1.07 10.88
CA GLY A 272 -0.82 0.00 10.55
C GLY A 272 -2.29 0.35 10.71
N VAL A 273 -2.62 1.29 11.58
CA VAL A 273 -4.00 1.79 11.74
C VAL A 273 -4.37 2.75 10.60
N ILE A 274 -3.41 3.54 10.13
CA ILE A 274 -3.65 4.55 9.08
C ILE A 274 -3.67 3.88 7.71
N GLU A 275 -2.59 3.19 7.34
CA GLU A 275 -2.34 2.81 5.93
C GLU A 275 -1.64 1.46 5.73
N GLY A 276 -1.09 0.88 6.80
CA GLY A 276 -0.30 -0.34 6.71
C GLY A 276 -1.16 -1.55 6.36
N TYR A 277 -0.64 -2.41 5.48
CA TYR A 277 -1.24 -3.72 5.28
C TYR A 277 -1.03 -4.58 6.51
N LEU A 278 -2.04 -5.40 6.87
CA LEU A 278 -1.97 -6.26 8.05
C LEU A 278 -0.66 -7.07 8.12
N SER A 279 -0.23 -7.63 7.00
CA SER A 279 0.96 -8.46 6.93
C SER A 279 2.27 -7.66 7.05
N GLU A 280 2.27 -6.40 6.66
CA GLU A 280 3.41 -5.48 6.79
C GLU A 280 3.52 -5.03 8.24
N THR A 281 2.43 -4.51 8.81
CA THR A 281 2.36 -4.03 10.19
C THR A 281 2.72 -5.11 11.18
N VAL A 282 2.11 -6.29 11.09
CA VAL A 282 2.33 -7.36 12.07
C VAL A 282 3.79 -7.85 12.04
N ALA A 283 4.38 -7.99 10.85
CA ALA A 283 5.77 -8.41 10.72
C ALA A 283 6.74 -7.35 11.28
N CYS A 284 6.57 -6.08 10.92
CA CYS A 284 7.43 -4.99 11.40
C CYS A 284 7.28 -4.77 12.92
N CYS A 285 6.05 -4.76 13.44
CA CYS A 285 5.81 -4.65 14.89
C CYS A 285 6.42 -5.82 15.66
N ALA A 286 6.21 -7.07 15.21
CA ALA A 286 6.80 -8.24 15.86
C ALA A 286 8.32 -8.18 15.88
N HIS A 287 8.92 -7.75 14.77
CA HIS A 287 10.35 -7.56 14.68
C HIS A 287 10.84 -6.54 15.72
N TYR A 288 10.32 -5.30 15.72
CA TYR A 288 10.75 -4.26 16.65
C TYR A 288 10.49 -4.58 18.13
N PHE A 289 9.45 -5.35 18.43
CA PHE A 289 9.19 -5.83 19.77
C PHE A 289 10.22 -6.86 20.24
N LEU A 290 10.62 -7.79 19.37
CA LEU A 290 11.59 -8.85 19.69
C LEU A 290 13.05 -8.42 19.55
N ARG A 291 13.32 -7.38 18.76
CA ARG A 291 14.65 -6.88 18.43
C ARG A 291 15.54 -6.52 19.63
N PRO A 292 15.00 -5.99 20.75
CA PRO A 292 15.82 -5.78 21.94
C PRO A 292 16.50 -7.05 22.46
N LEU A 293 15.83 -8.20 22.34
CA LEU A 293 16.38 -9.50 22.72
C LEU A 293 17.58 -9.87 21.83
N LEU A 294 17.49 -9.63 20.52
CA LEU A 294 18.57 -9.89 19.55
C LEU A 294 19.84 -9.09 19.87
N LEU A 295 19.66 -7.79 20.10
CA LEU A 295 20.78 -6.87 20.27
C LEU A 295 21.44 -7.03 21.65
N LEU A 296 20.73 -7.58 22.64
CA LEU A 296 21.32 -7.88 23.94
C LEU A 296 22.40 -8.96 23.86
N TRP A 297 22.31 -9.88 22.91
CA TRP A 297 23.36 -10.87 22.66
C TRP A 297 24.68 -10.22 22.22
N THR A 298 24.62 -9.15 21.42
CA THR A 298 25.80 -8.42 20.96
C THR A 298 26.32 -7.41 21.97
N ALA A 299 25.70 -7.29 23.15
CA ALA A 299 26.11 -6.33 24.17
C ALA A 299 27.51 -6.63 24.75
N PRO A 300 28.40 -5.62 24.86
CA PRO A 300 29.79 -5.83 25.30
C PRO A 300 30.00 -6.08 26.80
N HIS A 301 29.07 -5.71 27.70
CA HIS A 301 29.21 -5.93 29.16
C HIS A 301 28.31 -7.06 29.69
N SER A 302 28.11 -8.12 28.90
CA SER A 302 27.20 -9.21 29.27
C SER A 302 27.71 -10.13 30.40
N GLU A 303 28.73 -9.72 31.16
CA GLU A 303 29.32 -10.46 32.29
C GLU A 303 28.50 -10.33 33.58
N HIS A 304 27.57 -9.37 33.64
CA HIS A 304 26.73 -9.12 34.81
C HIS A 304 25.32 -9.77 34.72
N PHE A 305 25.03 -10.56 33.68
CA PHE A 305 23.74 -11.25 33.58
C PHE A 305 23.66 -12.43 34.57
N PRO A 306 22.56 -12.57 35.33
CA PRO A 306 22.40 -13.67 36.26
C PRO A 306 22.25 -15.01 35.51
N GLY A 307 23.12 -15.99 35.79
CA GLY A 307 23.06 -17.35 35.21
C GLY A 307 24.31 -17.77 34.39
N ASN A 308 24.24 -18.93 33.74
CA ASN A 308 25.29 -19.33 32.79
C ASN A 308 25.17 -18.47 31.51
N ARG A 309 26.14 -17.57 31.30
CA ARG A 309 26.15 -16.56 30.22
C ARG A 309 25.93 -17.18 28.84
N GLU A 310 26.57 -18.30 28.55
CA GLU A 310 26.50 -18.94 27.23
C GLU A 310 25.11 -19.55 26.97
N THR A 311 24.55 -20.24 27.98
CA THR A 311 23.20 -20.85 27.92
C THR A 311 22.10 -19.80 27.81
N ALA A 312 22.14 -18.73 28.60
CA ALA A 312 21.12 -17.69 28.58
C ALA A 312 21.05 -16.99 27.22
N ILE A 313 22.21 -16.68 26.64
CA ILE A 313 22.30 -16.04 25.33
C ILE A 313 21.85 -17.00 24.22
N HIS A 314 22.18 -18.29 24.31
CA HIS A 314 21.68 -19.30 23.37
C HIS A 314 20.15 -19.33 23.38
N CYS A 315 19.54 -19.41 24.56
CA CYS A 315 18.09 -19.43 24.71
C CYS A 315 17.41 -18.19 24.11
N ILE A 316 18.01 -17.01 24.26
CA ILE A 316 17.43 -15.74 23.77
C ILE A 316 17.29 -15.72 22.24
N VAL A 317 18.32 -16.13 21.49
CA VAL A 317 18.27 -16.12 20.01
C VAL A 317 17.28 -17.15 19.48
N HIS A 318 17.23 -18.33 20.10
CA HIS A 318 16.23 -19.36 19.78
C HIS A 318 14.80 -18.90 20.08
N LEU A 319 14.60 -18.23 21.20
CA LEU A 319 13.31 -17.72 21.63
C LEU A 319 12.80 -16.67 20.63
N GLN A 320 13.69 -15.77 20.18
CA GLN A 320 13.37 -14.80 19.16
C GLN A 320 12.97 -15.46 17.83
N TYR A 321 13.75 -16.41 17.33
CA TYR A 321 13.43 -17.13 16.09
C TYR A 321 12.05 -17.79 16.17
N SER A 322 11.76 -18.47 17.28
CA SER A 322 10.48 -19.16 17.51
C SER A 322 9.31 -18.19 17.60
N LEU A 323 9.45 -17.09 18.35
CA LEU A 323 8.41 -16.06 18.50
C LEU A 323 8.13 -15.35 17.16
N PHE A 324 9.18 -14.93 16.46
CA PHE A 324 9.02 -14.21 15.19
C PHE A 324 8.41 -15.13 14.12
N THR A 325 8.84 -16.40 14.07
CA THR A 325 8.22 -17.41 13.21
C THR A 325 6.73 -17.56 13.51
N ASN A 326 6.35 -17.75 14.77
CA ASN A 326 4.94 -17.93 15.13
C ASN A 326 4.06 -16.77 14.64
N VAL A 327 4.53 -15.52 14.79
CA VAL A 327 3.78 -14.34 14.35
C VAL A 327 3.68 -14.25 12.81
N VAL A 328 4.78 -14.41 12.09
CA VAL A 328 4.80 -14.34 10.62
C VAL A 328 3.90 -15.41 9.99
N TYR A 329 3.96 -16.64 10.52
CA TYR A 329 3.15 -17.73 9.96
C TYR A 329 1.68 -17.66 10.36
N SER A 330 1.33 -17.01 11.48
CA SER A 330 -0.06 -16.70 11.81
C SER A 330 -0.68 -15.75 10.76
N VAL A 331 0.10 -14.81 10.23
CA VAL A 331 -0.33 -13.93 9.13
C VAL A 331 -0.46 -14.71 7.82
N LEU A 332 0.50 -15.59 7.51
CA LEU A 332 0.42 -16.47 6.33
C LEU A 332 -0.79 -17.41 6.39
N PHE A 333 -1.12 -17.92 7.58
CA PHE A 333 -2.30 -18.75 7.79
C PHE A 333 -3.58 -18.02 7.44
N LYS A 334 -3.71 -16.73 7.80
CA LYS A 334 -4.85 -15.90 7.38
C LYS A 334 -4.96 -15.81 5.86
N SER A 335 -3.85 -15.52 5.17
CA SER A 335 -3.79 -15.44 3.70
C SER A 335 -4.17 -16.77 3.04
N PHE A 336 -3.66 -17.88 3.59
CA PHE A 336 -4.04 -19.22 3.16
C PHE A 336 -5.53 -19.47 3.37
N TRP A 337 -6.09 -19.14 4.55
CA TRP A 337 -7.49 -19.38 4.88
C TRP A 337 -8.45 -18.71 3.89
N GLU A 338 -8.17 -17.45 3.54
CA GLU A 338 -8.92 -16.67 2.54
C GLU A 338 -8.87 -17.30 1.14
N LYS A 339 -7.71 -17.88 0.76
CA LYS A 339 -7.52 -18.56 -0.52
C LYS A 339 -7.93 -20.05 -0.48
N SER A 340 -8.21 -20.61 0.71
CA SER A 340 -8.28 -22.05 0.94
C SER A 340 -9.41 -22.75 0.17
N LEU A 341 -10.50 -22.02 -0.09
CA LEU A 341 -11.67 -22.49 -0.83
C LEU A 341 -11.36 -22.93 -2.27
N ARG A 342 -10.22 -22.49 -2.83
CA ARG A 342 -9.79 -22.82 -4.20
C ARG A 342 -8.96 -24.11 -4.30
N TYR A 343 -8.51 -24.65 -3.18
CA TYR A 343 -7.75 -25.91 -3.14
C TYR A 343 -8.66 -27.11 -3.03
N GLU A 344 -8.16 -28.26 -3.51
CA GLU A 344 -8.78 -29.56 -3.27
C GLU A 344 -8.97 -29.79 -1.76
N GLU A 345 -10.03 -30.53 -1.41
CA GLU A 345 -10.42 -30.77 -0.02
C GLU A 345 -9.29 -31.43 0.79
N TYR A 346 -8.57 -32.37 0.16
CA TYR A 346 -7.41 -33.03 0.76
C TYR A 346 -6.28 -32.06 1.09
N ASP A 347 -5.86 -31.23 0.12
CA ASP A 347 -4.78 -30.26 0.31
C ASP A 347 -5.15 -29.25 1.39
N ARG A 348 -6.41 -28.78 1.39
CA ARG A 348 -6.90 -27.85 2.42
C ARG A 348 -6.76 -28.43 3.83
N VAL A 349 -7.24 -29.65 4.05
CA VAL A 349 -7.18 -30.33 5.35
C VAL A 349 -5.73 -30.58 5.76
N LEU A 350 -4.90 -31.07 4.84
CA LEU A 350 -3.48 -31.32 5.09
C LEU A 350 -2.75 -30.04 5.53
N ILE A 351 -2.93 -28.93 4.81
CA ILE A 351 -2.27 -27.66 5.12
C ILE A 351 -2.75 -27.11 6.47
N THR A 352 -4.05 -27.18 6.77
CA THR A 352 -4.57 -26.76 8.08
C THR A 352 -3.95 -27.58 9.23
N ILE A 353 -3.82 -28.90 9.07
CA ILE A 353 -3.16 -29.77 10.05
C ILE A 353 -1.69 -29.38 10.21
N LEU A 354 -0.97 -29.18 9.11
CA LEU A 354 0.43 -28.79 9.13
C LEU A 354 0.61 -27.45 9.87
N PHE A 355 -0.23 -26.44 9.62
CA PHE A 355 -0.17 -25.15 10.33
C PHE A 355 -0.38 -25.32 11.83
N GLY A 356 -1.33 -26.17 12.23
CA GLY A 356 -1.55 -26.53 13.64
C GLY A 356 -0.31 -27.16 14.27
N ILE A 357 0.34 -28.10 13.58
CA ILE A 357 1.59 -28.73 14.03
C ILE A 357 2.70 -27.70 14.22
N MET A 358 2.89 -26.79 13.26
CA MET A 358 3.91 -25.74 13.34
C MET A 358 3.68 -24.81 14.54
N ILE A 359 2.44 -24.36 14.77
CA ILE A 359 2.11 -23.51 15.92
C ILE A 359 2.38 -24.25 17.22
N MET A 360 1.97 -25.53 17.30
CA MET A 360 2.23 -26.37 18.47
C MET A 360 3.72 -26.53 18.74
N ILE A 361 4.54 -26.80 17.71
CA ILE A 361 6.00 -26.88 17.84
C ILE A 361 6.58 -25.57 18.38
N CYS A 362 6.17 -24.42 17.81
CA CYS A 362 6.62 -23.12 18.30
C CYS A 362 6.26 -22.89 19.77
N ILE A 363 5.03 -23.22 20.20
CA ILE A 363 4.59 -23.05 21.59
C ILE A 363 5.42 -23.93 22.52
N VAL A 364 5.64 -25.20 22.16
CA VAL A 364 6.46 -26.11 22.96
C VAL A 364 7.89 -25.59 23.08
N ASN A 365 8.50 -25.13 21.99
CA ASN A 365 9.83 -24.53 22.01
C ASN A 365 9.90 -23.28 22.90
N ILE A 366 8.89 -22.40 22.83
CA ILE A 366 8.82 -21.20 23.68
C ILE A 366 8.73 -21.60 25.16
N VAL A 367 7.85 -22.55 25.52
CA VAL A 367 7.69 -23.01 26.90
C VAL A 367 8.97 -23.63 27.42
N PHE A 368 9.66 -24.45 26.62
CA PHE A 368 10.95 -25.01 26.98
C PHE A 368 12.01 -23.92 27.22
N LEU A 369 12.17 -23.00 26.28
CA LEU A 369 13.19 -21.94 26.39
C LEU A 369 12.93 -21.01 27.58
N LEU A 370 11.66 -20.77 27.94
CA LEU A 370 11.30 -20.06 29.16
C LEU A 370 11.60 -20.88 30.42
N ALA A 371 11.36 -22.19 30.41
CA ALA A 371 11.69 -23.07 31.54
C ALA A 371 13.21 -23.17 31.77
N GLU A 372 14.00 -23.22 30.69
CA GLU A 372 15.47 -23.20 30.73
C GLU A 372 16.00 -21.87 31.29
N LEU A 373 15.38 -20.74 30.89
CA LEU A 373 15.72 -19.42 31.43
C LEU A 373 15.44 -19.30 32.94
N ILE A 374 14.42 -20.00 33.44
CA ILE A 374 14.01 -20.00 34.85
C ILE A 374 14.80 -21.05 35.68
N LYS A 375 15.63 -21.89 35.04
CA LYS A 375 16.54 -22.85 35.69
C LYS A 375 15.81 -23.82 36.66
N ASN A 376 14.76 -24.48 36.18
CA ASN A 376 14.05 -25.47 36.99
C ASN A 376 14.86 -26.78 37.04
N GLU A 377 15.24 -27.30 38.21
CA GLU A 377 16.30 -28.34 38.35
C GLU A 377 15.92 -29.79 37.98
N ASP A 378 14.84 -30.06 37.23
CA ASP A 378 14.47 -31.45 36.89
C ASP A 378 15.19 -31.95 35.62
N ALA A 379 16.26 -32.72 35.84
CA ALA A 379 17.13 -33.26 34.79
C ALA A 379 16.42 -34.15 33.75
N ARG A 380 15.33 -34.85 34.10
CA ARG A 380 14.61 -35.69 33.11
C ARG A 380 13.69 -34.87 32.23
N ILE A 381 13.01 -33.89 32.83
CA ILE A 381 12.14 -32.96 32.09
C ILE A 381 12.99 -32.16 31.11
N HIS A 382 14.17 -31.71 31.54
CA HIS A 382 15.14 -31.06 30.67
C HIS A 382 15.59 -31.92 29.49
N ALA A 383 16.00 -33.17 29.72
CA ALA A 383 16.44 -34.03 28.63
C ALA A 383 15.34 -34.30 27.57
N VAL A 384 14.08 -34.44 28.00
CA VAL A 384 12.95 -34.63 27.07
C VAL A 384 12.64 -33.34 26.32
N LEU A 385 12.62 -32.20 27.02
CA LEU A 385 12.30 -30.92 26.38
C LEU A 385 13.42 -30.46 25.44
N ASP A 386 14.68 -30.75 25.75
CA ASP A 386 15.84 -30.45 24.90
C ASP A 386 15.73 -31.22 23.58
N LEU A 387 15.42 -32.52 23.63
CA LEU A 387 15.13 -33.34 22.46
C LEU A 387 13.95 -32.82 21.63
N VAL A 388 12.87 -32.38 22.27
CA VAL A 388 11.68 -31.88 21.57
C VAL A 388 11.95 -30.51 20.94
N SER A 389 12.64 -29.62 21.64
CA SER A 389 13.09 -28.31 21.14
C SER A 389 13.99 -28.46 19.93
N ASP A 390 14.90 -29.42 20.02
CA ASP A 390 15.80 -29.81 18.96
C ASP A 390 15.02 -30.24 17.72
N ILE A 391 14.16 -31.26 17.84
CA ILE A 391 13.33 -31.72 16.71
C ILE A 391 12.49 -30.57 16.13
N GLY A 392 11.93 -29.71 16.99
CA GLY A 392 11.14 -28.56 16.59
C GLY A 392 11.91 -27.58 15.70
N HIS A 393 13.17 -27.28 16.04
CA HIS A 393 14.02 -26.40 15.23
C HIS A 393 14.42 -26.99 13.87
N ASP A 394 14.46 -28.33 13.74
CA ASP A 394 14.75 -28.98 12.46
C ASP A 394 13.56 -28.97 11.52
N VAL A 395 12.36 -29.15 12.08
CA VAL A 395 11.12 -29.27 11.32
C VAL A 395 10.57 -27.89 10.92
N LEU A 396 10.96 -26.80 11.61
CA LEU A 396 10.45 -25.46 11.32
C LEU A 396 10.85 -24.94 9.92
N PRO A 397 12.14 -24.78 9.54
CA PRO A 397 12.52 -24.28 8.21
C PRO A 397 11.93 -25.03 6.99
N PRO A 398 11.79 -26.37 6.98
CA PRO A 398 11.14 -27.08 5.88
C PRO A 398 9.63 -26.87 5.88
N LEU A 399 8.96 -26.89 7.04
CA LEU A 399 7.54 -26.54 7.13
C LEU A 399 7.27 -25.10 6.64
N GLN A 400 8.16 -24.18 7.03
CA GLN A 400 8.16 -22.79 6.59
C GLN A 400 8.14 -22.68 5.05
N LEU A 401 9.05 -23.40 4.38
CA LEU A 401 9.09 -23.46 2.91
C LEU A 401 7.81 -24.06 2.33
N ILE A 402 7.32 -25.18 2.88
CA ILE A 402 6.09 -25.86 2.43
C ILE A 402 4.90 -24.89 2.47
N PHE A 403 4.68 -24.18 3.58
CA PHE A 403 3.57 -23.25 3.70
C PHE A 403 3.64 -22.10 2.72
N LEU A 404 4.85 -21.63 2.39
CA LEU A 404 5.02 -20.54 1.44
C LEU A 404 4.61 -20.98 0.03
N PHE A 405 4.99 -22.19 -0.39
CA PHE A 405 4.54 -22.76 -1.67
C PHE A 405 3.01 -22.92 -1.74
N TYR A 406 2.39 -23.37 -0.66
CA TYR A 406 0.94 -23.56 -0.60
C TYR A 406 0.15 -22.26 -0.44
N ALA A 407 0.61 -21.29 0.36
CA ALA A 407 -0.06 -20.00 0.52
C ALA A 407 -0.12 -19.21 -0.80
N PHE A 408 0.88 -19.41 -1.67
CA PHE A 408 1.01 -18.69 -2.94
C PHE A 408 0.74 -19.54 -4.20
N GLY A 409 0.24 -20.77 -4.04
CA GLY A 409 -0.34 -21.57 -5.14
C GLY A 409 0.66 -22.17 -6.13
N ALA A 410 1.91 -22.39 -5.73
CA ALA A 410 2.94 -23.00 -6.57
C ALA A 410 2.89 -24.55 -6.47
N ALA A 411 1.85 -25.16 -7.04
CA ALA A 411 1.58 -26.60 -6.93
C ALA A 411 2.65 -27.52 -7.57
N SER A 412 3.46 -27.02 -8.52
CA SER A 412 4.38 -27.87 -9.30
C SER A 412 5.74 -28.16 -8.65
N GLY A 413 6.05 -27.58 -7.48
CA GLY A 413 7.34 -27.75 -6.78
C GLY A 413 7.30 -28.66 -5.55
N ALA A 414 6.12 -29.12 -5.13
CA ALA A 414 5.89 -29.73 -3.81
C ALA A 414 6.71 -31.02 -3.55
N LEU A 415 6.97 -31.83 -4.58
CA LEU A 415 7.72 -33.09 -4.44
C LEU A 415 9.22 -32.87 -4.15
N PHE A 416 9.83 -31.80 -4.66
CA PHE A 416 11.23 -31.47 -4.40
C PHE A 416 11.42 -30.92 -2.97
N VAL A 417 10.42 -30.17 -2.48
CA VAL A 417 10.40 -29.51 -1.17
C VAL A 417 10.04 -30.47 -0.02
N VAL A 418 9.18 -31.46 -0.24
CA VAL A 418 8.74 -32.38 0.82
C VAL A 418 9.74 -33.51 1.08
N GLY A 419 10.54 -33.92 0.08
CA GLY A 419 11.46 -35.06 0.21
C GLY A 419 12.95 -34.68 0.38
N VAL A 420 13.49 -33.87 -0.53
CA VAL A 420 14.94 -33.57 -0.56
C VAL A 420 15.32 -32.56 0.51
N PHE A 421 14.41 -31.63 0.80
CA PHE A 421 14.68 -30.50 1.67
C PHE A 421 14.79 -30.86 3.17
N PRO A 422 13.89 -31.69 3.76
CA PRO A 422 14.06 -32.17 5.13
C PRO A 422 15.33 -33.03 5.29
N LEU A 423 15.65 -33.88 4.30
CA LEU A 423 16.87 -34.69 4.29
C LEU A 423 18.13 -33.82 4.32
N PHE A 424 18.14 -32.75 3.51
CA PHE A 424 19.25 -31.80 3.43
C PHE A 424 19.40 -30.99 4.73
N LEU A 425 18.30 -30.63 5.40
CA LEU A 425 18.35 -29.98 6.71
C LEU A 425 18.80 -30.92 7.83
N THR A 426 18.40 -32.20 7.84
CA THR A 426 18.97 -33.17 8.79
C THR A 426 20.49 -33.33 8.63
N LEU A 427 21.04 -33.19 7.41
CA LEU A 427 22.49 -33.17 7.19
C LEU A 427 23.17 -31.94 7.80
N THR A 428 22.46 -30.81 7.96
CA THR A 428 22.99 -29.58 8.59
C THR A 428 23.20 -29.74 10.09
N ARG A 429 22.41 -30.58 10.75
CA ARG A 429 22.49 -30.82 12.19
C ARG A 429 23.49 -31.91 12.58
N TYR A 430 23.83 -32.82 11.65
CA TYR A 430 24.79 -33.89 11.96
C TYR A 430 26.05 -33.27 12.57
N ASN A 431 26.51 -33.79 13.70
CA ASN A 431 27.65 -33.24 14.42
C ASN A 431 28.94 -33.60 13.66
N TRP A 432 29.12 -32.94 12.52
CA TRP A 432 30.32 -33.00 11.69
C TRP A 432 31.55 -32.64 12.53
N ASN A 433 31.35 -31.81 13.56
CA ASN A 433 32.39 -31.42 14.49
C ASN A 433 33.03 -32.63 15.18
N GLU A 434 32.19 -33.47 15.78
CA GLU A 434 32.56 -34.67 16.53
C GLU A 434 33.02 -35.78 15.59
N THR A 435 32.28 -36.01 14.50
CA THR A 435 32.60 -37.06 13.53
C THR A 435 33.92 -36.79 12.78
N CYS A 436 34.21 -35.54 12.40
CA CYS A 436 35.45 -35.19 11.70
C CYS A 436 36.66 -35.21 12.67
N VAL A 437 36.46 -34.92 13.96
CA VAL A 437 37.53 -35.00 14.99
C VAL A 437 37.85 -36.45 15.31
N GLU A 438 36.84 -37.24 15.62
CA GLU A 438 37.04 -38.61 16.09
C GLU A 438 37.41 -39.57 14.96
N LYS A 439 36.81 -39.42 13.77
CA LYS A 439 37.00 -40.38 12.67
C LYS A 439 37.99 -39.93 11.58
N LEU A 440 38.09 -38.63 11.30
CA LEU A 440 38.80 -38.11 10.11
C LEU A 440 40.01 -37.21 10.40
N LYS A 441 40.29 -36.86 11.67
CA LYS A 441 41.41 -35.99 12.10
C LYS A 441 41.51 -34.67 11.31
N CYS A 442 40.37 -34.05 11.02
CA CYS A 442 40.31 -32.83 10.23
C CYS A 442 40.96 -31.63 10.94
N LEU A 443 41.68 -30.78 10.19
CA LEU A 443 42.18 -29.51 10.73
C LEU A 443 41.01 -28.59 11.11
N HIS A 444 41.08 -27.95 12.27
CA HIS A 444 40.00 -27.11 12.81
C HIS A 444 39.52 -26.03 11.81
N SER A 445 40.44 -25.38 11.10
CA SER A 445 40.13 -24.32 10.13
C SER A 445 39.43 -24.83 8.87
N VAL A 446 39.84 -26.00 8.35
CA VAL A 446 39.23 -26.63 7.17
C VAL A 446 37.80 -27.05 7.45
N ARG A 447 37.56 -27.58 8.65
CA ARG A 447 36.23 -27.96 9.13
C ARG A 447 35.28 -26.76 9.23
N ARG A 448 35.76 -25.65 9.81
CA ARG A 448 34.98 -24.39 9.84
C ARG A 448 34.64 -23.96 8.41
N ALA A 449 35.62 -23.85 7.53
CA ALA A 449 35.40 -23.40 6.15
C ALA A 449 34.42 -24.30 5.36
N ALA A 450 34.53 -25.62 5.48
CA ALA A 450 33.63 -26.56 4.81
C ALA A 450 32.17 -26.41 5.29
N TRP A 451 31.97 -26.28 6.60
CA TRP A 451 30.64 -26.12 7.19
C TRP A 451 30.03 -24.76 6.84
N LEU A 452 30.87 -23.73 6.74
CA LEU A 452 30.48 -22.39 6.28
C LEU A 452 30.03 -22.38 4.82
N ILE A 453 30.78 -23.01 3.92
CA ILE A 453 30.41 -23.15 2.50
C ILE A 453 29.07 -23.89 2.38
N PHE A 454 28.91 -24.96 3.14
CA PHE A 454 27.67 -25.71 3.18
C PHE A 454 26.48 -24.86 3.65
N MET A 455 26.62 -24.10 4.74
CA MET A 455 25.56 -23.21 5.23
C MET A 455 25.23 -22.08 4.24
N ILE A 456 26.22 -21.47 3.59
CA ILE A 456 25.98 -20.46 2.55
C ILE A 456 25.20 -21.08 1.38
N ALA A 457 25.56 -22.28 0.95
CA ALA A 457 24.85 -22.99 -0.11
C ALA A 457 23.40 -23.31 0.28
N VAL A 458 23.16 -23.79 1.51
CA VAL A 458 21.80 -24.06 2.03
C VAL A 458 20.95 -22.80 2.02
N ASN A 459 21.49 -21.71 2.56
CA ASN A 459 20.78 -20.43 2.61
C ASN A 459 20.50 -19.87 1.20
N ALA A 460 21.45 -20.01 0.26
CA ALA A 460 21.26 -19.58 -1.13
C ALA A 460 20.18 -20.41 -1.85
N ILE A 461 20.17 -21.73 -1.69
CA ILE A 461 19.12 -22.62 -2.22
C ILE A 461 17.77 -22.24 -1.65
N MET A 462 17.71 -21.92 -0.35
CA MET A 462 16.47 -21.50 0.31
C MET A 462 15.93 -20.18 -0.23
N VAL A 463 16.76 -19.15 -0.33
CA VAL A 463 16.36 -17.85 -0.90
C VAL A 463 15.91 -18.02 -2.35
N TYR A 464 16.62 -18.83 -3.14
CA TYR A 464 16.24 -19.14 -4.52
C TYR A 464 14.87 -19.85 -4.59
N SER A 465 14.60 -20.77 -3.68
CA SER A 465 13.32 -21.48 -3.58
C SER A 465 12.19 -20.52 -3.21
N TYR A 466 12.41 -19.56 -2.30
CA TYR A 466 11.46 -18.51 -1.97
C TYR A 466 11.14 -17.61 -3.17
N LEU A 467 12.15 -17.21 -3.95
CA LEU A 467 11.96 -16.41 -5.16
C LEU A 467 11.10 -17.12 -6.21
N ILE A 468 11.27 -18.44 -6.36
CA ILE A 468 10.44 -19.24 -7.25
C ILE A 468 9.00 -19.31 -6.74
N ALA A 469 8.81 -19.60 -5.44
CA ALA A 469 7.49 -19.73 -4.84
C ALA A 469 6.68 -18.43 -4.96
N LEU A 470 7.35 -17.28 -4.83
CA LEU A 470 6.71 -15.96 -4.81
C LEU A 470 6.65 -15.28 -6.19
N LYS A 471 7.13 -15.91 -7.28
CA LYS A 471 7.26 -15.30 -8.61
C LYS A 471 5.96 -14.66 -9.15
N LYS A 472 4.81 -15.15 -8.74
CA LYS A 472 3.49 -14.71 -9.22
C LYS A 472 2.77 -13.73 -8.28
N GLU A 473 3.30 -13.47 -7.09
CA GLU A 473 2.62 -12.60 -6.11
C GLU A 473 3.06 -11.14 -6.26
N LYS A 474 2.11 -10.22 -6.08
CA LYS A 474 2.34 -8.77 -6.17
C LYS A 474 3.31 -8.26 -5.09
N ASP A 475 3.29 -8.86 -3.90
CA ASP A 475 4.12 -8.49 -2.74
C ASP A 475 5.37 -9.39 -2.58
N CYS A 476 5.82 -10.02 -3.66
CA CYS A 476 6.89 -11.03 -3.66
C CYS A 476 8.14 -10.59 -2.88
N VAL A 477 8.60 -9.36 -3.11
CA VAL A 477 9.87 -8.88 -2.57
C VAL A 477 9.85 -8.79 -1.04
N GLY A 478 8.76 -8.32 -0.43
CA GLY A 478 8.69 -8.19 1.03
C GLY A 478 8.70 -9.55 1.74
N TRP A 479 7.98 -10.54 1.21
CA TRP A 479 8.01 -11.91 1.74
C TRP A 479 9.37 -12.58 1.58
N VAL A 480 10.07 -12.34 0.47
CA VAL A 480 11.46 -12.80 0.30
C VAL A 480 12.36 -12.20 1.38
N CYS A 481 12.23 -10.90 1.68
CA CYS A 481 13.05 -10.26 2.72
C CYS A 481 12.76 -10.84 4.12
N VAL A 482 11.49 -11.08 4.48
CA VAL A 482 11.12 -11.70 5.76
C VAL A 482 11.67 -13.13 5.85
N ALA A 483 11.53 -13.91 4.78
CA ALA A 483 12.02 -15.28 4.74
C ALA A 483 13.56 -15.35 4.78
N ALA A 484 14.25 -14.44 4.10
CA ALA A 484 15.71 -14.30 4.16
C ALA A 484 16.17 -13.91 5.57
N PHE A 485 15.45 -13.03 6.27
CA PHE A 485 15.75 -12.67 7.66
C PHE A 485 15.59 -13.86 8.62
N LEU A 486 14.46 -14.58 8.52
CA LEU A 486 14.24 -15.82 9.29
C LEU A 486 15.33 -16.85 9.04
N GLN A 487 15.75 -16.99 7.78
CA GLN A 487 16.81 -17.90 7.37
C GLN A 487 18.18 -17.47 7.95
N GLY A 488 18.45 -16.17 8.01
CA GLY A 488 19.64 -15.62 8.66
C GLY A 488 19.67 -15.87 10.17
N LEU A 489 18.53 -15.72 10.86
CA LEU A 489 18.42 -16.05 12.29
C LEU A 489 18.66 -17.54 12.56
N TRP A 490 18.08 -18.42 11.73
CA TRP A 490 18.34 -19.86 11.79
C TRP A 490 19.82 -20.17 11.54
N GLY A 491 20.46 -19.50 10.59
CA GLY A 491 21.89 -19.63 10.34
C GLY A 491 22.76 -19.27 11.56
N ILE A 492 22.41 -18.21 12.30
CA ILE A 492 23.09 -17.85 13.56
C ILE A 492 22.92 -18.96 14.61
N VAL A 493 21.70 -19.46 14.79
CA VAL A 493 21.36 -20.55 15.72
C VAL A 493 22.21 -21.78 15.43
N VAL A 494 22.22 -22.23 14.17
CA VAL A 494 22.90 -23.44 13.73
C VAL A 494 24.43 -23.30 13.85
N LEU A 495 25.01 -22.17 13.46
CA LEU A 495 26.45 -21.92 13.63
C LEU A 495 26.89 -21.90 15.10
N LYS A 496 26.05 -21.36 15.97
CA LYS A 496 26.37 -21.27 17.40
C LYS A 496 26.38 -22.66 18.06
N HIS A 497 25.46 -23.54 17.67
CA HIS A 497 25.47 -24.93 18.15
C HIS A 497 26.77 -25.68 17.77
N SER A 498 27.31 -25.42 16.57
CA SER A 498 28.55 -26.07 16.11
C SER A 498 29.84 -25.52 16.74
N PHE A 499 29.80 -24.35 17.40
CA PHE A 499 30.98 -23.68 17.95
C PHE A 499 30.74 -23.14 19.38
N ASP A 500 31.20 -23.89 20.38
CA ASP A 500 31.02 -23.57 21.82
C ASP A 500 31.66 -22.24 22.27
N LYS A 501 32.63 -21.70 21.54
CA LYS A 501 33.31 -20.44 21.90
C LYS A 501 33.45 -19.54 20.68
N ILE A 502 32.48 -18.65 20.50
CA ILE A 502 32.55 -17.57 19.51
C ILE A 502 32.77 -16.27 20.27
N ASP A 503 33.98 -15.69 20.15
CA ASP A 503 34.26 -14.38 20.70
C ASP A 503 34.27 -13.37 19.56
N LEU A 504 33.20 -12.59 19.41
CA LEU A 504 33.06 -11.65 18.28
C LEU A 504 34.14 -10.56 18.38
N PRO A 505 35.14 -10.52 17.47
CA PRO A 505 35.98 -9.35 17.36
C PRO A 505 35.09 -8.18 16.94
N PHE A 506 35.30 -7.00 17.55
CA PHE A 506 34.51 -5.79 17.30
C PHE A 506 33.04 -5.82 17.78
N ARG A 507 32.73 -6.60 18.83
CA ARG A 507 31.42 -6.62 19.51
C ARG A 507 30.79 -5.22 19.74
N PRO A 508 31.53 -4.17 20.19
CA PRO A 508 30.98 -2.81 20.32
C PRO A 508 30.50 -2.18 19.00
N VAL A 509 31.19 -2.45 17.88
CA VAL A 509 30.88 -1.88 16.57
C VAL A 509 29.59 -2.50 16.03
N VAL A 510 29.48 -3.83 16.12
CA VAL A 510 28.27 -4.57 15.74
C VAL A 510 27.08 -4.10 16.56
N TYR A 511 27.27 -3.96 17.87
CA TYR A 511 26.25 -3.44 18.78
C TYR A 511 25.78 -2.04 18.36
N LEU A 512 26.70 -1.12 18.01
CA LEU A 512 26.36 0.23 17.58
C LEU A 512 25.65 0.25 16.22
N ILE A 513 26.11 -0.55 15.24
CA ILE A 513 25.48 -0.67 13.92
C ILE A 513 24.04 -1.17 14.06
N GLY A 514 23.81 -2.20 14.87
CA GLY A 514 22.48 -2.78 15.10
C GLY A 514 21.55 -1.85 15.87
N SER A 515 22.03 -1.26 16.97
CA SER A 515 21.21 -0.41 17.86
C SER A 515 20.93 0.99 17.31
N VAL A 516 21.84 1.57 16.53
CA VAL A 516 21.72 2.94 15.99
C VAL A 516 21.51 2.91 14.48
N GLY A 517 22.43 2.32 13.73
CA GLY A 517 22.45 2.42 12.27
C GLY A 517 21.16 1.91 11.62
N VAL A 518 20.74 0.71 11.99
CA VAL A 518 19.53 0.10 11.40
C VAL A 518 18.24 0.81 11.88
N VAL A 519 18.20 1.31 13.13
CA VAL A 519 17.06 2.12 13.60
C VAL A 519 16.92 3.39 12.76
N LEU A 520 18.03 4.09 12.49
CA LEU A 520 18.04 5.31 11.69
C LEU A 520 17.61 5.06 10.23
N VAL A 521 18.11 4.00 9.61
CA VAL A 521 17.73 3.64 8.23
C VAL A 521 16.22 3.40 8.15
N ASN A 522 15.67 2.63 9.09
CA ASN A 522 14.27 2.25 9.05
C ASN A 522 13.34 3.40 9.49
N SER A 523 13.78 4.27 10.41
CA SER A 523 13.02 5.48 10.78
C SER A 523 12.95 6.44 9.60
N VAL A 524 14.07 6.66 8.90
CA VAL A 524 14.11 7.51 7.69
C VAL A 524 13.27 6.91 6.58
N ALA A 525 13.31 5.59 6.38
CA ALA A 525 12.47 4.91 5.39
C ALA A 525 10.98 5.15 5.66
N LEU A 526 10.51 4.94 6.89
CA LEU A 526 9.10 5.17 7.25
C LEU A 526 8.71 6.65 7.16
N MET A 527 9.57 7.58 7.60
CA MET A 527 9.32 9.02 7.45
C MET A 527 9.22 9.43 5.98
N THR A 528 10.12 8.92 5.14
CA THR A 528 10.15 9.24 3.70
C THR A 528 8.92 8.69 3.01
N GLU A 529 8.51 7.46 3.32
CA GLU A 529 7.30 6.85 2.77
C GLU A 529 6.06 7.69 3.09
N LEU A 530 5.91 8.07 4.35
CA LEU A 530 4.79 8.86 4.84
C LEU A 530 4.76 10.26 4.21
N ILE A 531 5.91 10.92 4.09
CA ILE A 531 6.00 12.25 3.45
C ILE A 531 5.73 12.16 1.94
N MET A 532 6.37 11.22 1.24
CA MET A 532 6.25 11.08 -0.21
C MET A 532 4.82 10.76 -0.62
N LYS A 533 4.15 9.90 0.15
CA LYS A 533 2.75 9.56 -0.13
C LYS A 533 1.81 10.75 0.11
N VAL A 534 2.04 11.52 1.17
CA VAL A 534 1.25 12.74 1.44
C VAL A 534 1.46 13.80 0.35
N VAL A 535 2.69 13.97 -0.16
CA VAL A 535 3.02 15.00 -1.14
C VAL A 535 2.63 14.61 -2.57
N ASN A 536 2.90 13.36 -2.97
CA ASN A 536 2.74 12.90 -4.35
C ASN A 536 1.48 12.06 -4.58
N GLY A 537 0.76 11.66 -3.52
CA GLY A 537 -0.39 10.74 -3.62
C GLY A 537 -0.02 9.29 -3.94
N GLU A 538 1.26 8.97 -4.11
CA GLU A 538 1.76 7.63 -4.45
C GLU A 538 2.74 7.11 -3.39
N ARG A 539 2.67 5.79 -3.10
CA ARG A 539 3.65 5.12 -2.25
C ARG A 539 5.02 5.16 -2.92
N ALA A 540 6.07 5.58 -2.20
CA ALA A 540 7.43 5.54 -2.72
C ALA A 540 8.00 4.11 -2.67
N MET A 541 7.55 3.30 -1.71
CA MET A 541 7.88 1.90 -1.55
C MET A 541 6.59 1.09 -1.42
N GLU A 542 6.33 0.20 -2.39
CA GLU A 542 5.12 -0.63 -2.43
C GLU A 542 4.91 -1.46 -1.15
N ASP A 543 6.00 -1.90 -0.51
CA ASP A 543 6.01 -2.69 0.72
C ASP A 543 7.17 -2.31 1.64
N LEU A 544 6.86 -1.79 2.83
CA LEU A 544 7.84 -1.30 3.80
C LEU A 544 8.68 -2.42 4.43
N ARG A 545 8.22 -3.68 4.36
CA ARG A 545 9.03 -4.85 4.74
C ARG A 545 10.33 -4.89 3.95
N LYS A 546 10.33 -4.41 2.69
CA LYS A 546 11.54 -4.35 1.87
C LYS A 546 12.62 -3.53 2.55
N ALA A 547 12.32 -2.34 3.06
CA ALA A 547 13.30 -1.51 3.74
C ALA A 547 13.74 -2.14 5.08
N VAL A 548 12.77 -2.49 5.93
CA VAL A 548 13.03 -2.99 7.28
C VAL A 548 13.81 -4.29 7.26
N PHE A 549 13.36 -5.29 6.52
CA PHE A 549 14.02 -6.60 6.54
C PHE A 549 15.29 -6.63 5.68
N SER A 550 15.46 -5.76 4.68
CA SER A 550 16.74 -5.67 3.97
C SER A 550 17.85 -5.11 4.87
N SER A 551 17.58 -4.07 5.64
CA SER A 551 18.57 -3.51 6.57
C SER A 551 18.93 -4.50 7.68
N GLU A 552 17.96 -5.29 8.15
CA GLU A 552 18.19 -6.37 9.11
C GLU A 552 18.95 -7.56 8.52
N CYS A 553 18.64 -7.96 7.28
CA CYS A 553 19.40 -8.98 6.58
C CYS A 553 20.87 -8.58 6.44
N LEU A 554 21.14 -7.31 6.14
CA LEU A 554 22.51 -6.79 6.11
C LEU A 554 23.19 -6.86 7.48
N PHE A 555 22.47 -6.50 8.56
CA PHE A 555 22.98 -6.62 9.92
C PHE A 555 23.29 -8.08 10.30
N VAL A 556 22.32 -8.98 10.13
CA VAL A 556 22.46 -10.42 10.41
C VAL A 556 23.57 -11.04 9.57
N SER A 557 23.67 -10.70 8.28
CA SER A 557 24.74 -11.18 7.40
C SER A 557 26.11 -10.67 7.85
N SER A 558 26.20 -9.42 8.32
CA SER A 558 27.44 -8.85 8.87
C SER A 558 27.87 -9.59 10.15
N VAL A 559 26.92 -9.89 11.03
CA VAL A 559 27.17 -10.70 12.23
C VAL A 559 27.64 -12.10 11.84
N LEU A 560 26.95 -12.72 10.87
CA LEU A 560 27.31 -14.03 10.34
C LEU A 560 28.76 -14.01 9.88
N LEU A 561 29.13 -13.10 8.97
CA LEU A 561 30.49 -12.93 8.44
C LEU A 561 31.54 -12.77 9.56
N LEU A 562 31.25 -11.99 10.61
CA LEU A 562 32.16 -11.85 11.73
C LEU A 562 32.36 -13.17 12.51
N ILE A 563 31.30 -13.99 12.63
CA ILE A 563 31.40 -15.34 13.20
C ILE A 563 32.26 -16.24 12.30
N ILE A 564 32.06 -16.17 10.98
CA ILE A 564 32.81 -16.96 9.98
C ILE A 564 34.31 -16.68 10.09
N PHE A 565 34.69 -15.40 10.12
CA PHE A 565 36.09 -14.97 10.03
C PHE A 565 36.77 -14.76 11.39
N GLU A 566 36.08 -15.00 12.50
CA GLU A 566 36.58 -14.88 13.89
C GLU A 566 38.03 -15.40 14.09
N PRO A 567 38.40 -16.64 13.68
CA PRO A 567 39.74 -17.16 13.93
C PRO A 567 40.83 -16.45 13.11
N TYR A 568 40.51 -16.02 11.89
CA TYR A 568 41.43 -15.24 11.04
C TYR A 568 41.63 -13.83 11.61
N ILE A 569 40.56 -13.21 12.08
CA ILE A 569 40.61 -11.87 12.69
C ILE A 569 41.42 -11.90 13.98
N LYS A 570 41.23 -12.92 14.83
CA LYS A 570 42.04 -13.08 16.06
C LYS A 570 43.52 -13.26 15.76
N GLN A 571 43.86 -14.07 14.75
CA GLN A 571 45.25 -14.26 14.33
C GLN A 571 45.87 -12.95 13.81
N PHE A 572 45.09 -12.18 13.03
CA PHE A 572 45.51 -10.87 12.55
C PHE A 572 45.68 -9.84 13.68
N GLN A 573 44.79 -9.82 14.66
CA GLN A 573 44.91 -8.96 15.85
C GLN A 573 46.14 -9.28 16.70
N LEU A 574 46.41 -10.57 16.92
CA LEU A 574 47.63 -11.02 17.61
C LEU A 574 48.88 -10.58 16.85
N HIS A 575 48.86 -10.63 15.52
CA HIS A 575 49.97 -10.15 14.69
C HIS A 575 50.19 -8.64 14.87
N ILE A 576 49.12 -7.84 14.77
CA ILE A 576 49.19 -6.38 14.99
C ILE A 576 49.66 -6.04 16.41
N GLN A 577 49.15 -6.73 17.43
CA GLN A 577 49.58 -6.51 18.82
C GLN A 577 51.06 -6.85 19.02
N ASN A 578 51.54 -7.92 18.40
CA ASN A 578 52.95 -8.29 18.46
C ASN A 578 53.84 -7.29 17.72
N GLU A 579 53.41 -6.77 16.56
CA GLU A 579 54.12 -5.69 15.86
C GLU A 579 54.14 -4.40 16.71
N ALA A 580 53.01 -3.98 17.27
CA ALA A 580 52.93 -2.81 18.14
C ALA A 580 53.76 -2.96 19.42
N ALA A 581 53.79 -4.16 20.02
CA ALA A 581 54.63 -4.47 21.16
C ALA A 581 56.12 -4.45 20.79
N SER A 582 56.50 -4.98 19.62
CA SER A 582 57.88 -4.92 19.14
C SER A 582 58.34 -3.48 18.87
N TYR A 583 57.46 -2.62 18.35
CA TYR A 583 57.74 -1.21 18.10
C TYR A 583 57.89 -0.42 19.41
N ASN A 584 57.05 -0.72 20.41
CA ASN A 584 57.18 -0.12 21.75
C ASN A 584 58.45 -0.58 22.47
N LEU A 585 58.84 -1.85 22.32
CA LEU A 585 60.08 -2.39 22.89
C LEU A 585 61.33 -1.82 22.19
N SER A 586 61.29 -1.63 20.86
CA SER A 586 62.39 -0.97 20.14
C SER A 586 62.55 0.50 20.53
N ASN A 587 61.44 1.23 20.72
CA ASN A 587 61.48 2.61 21.20
C ASN A 587 61.96 2.71 22.66
N GLN A 588 61.56 1.79 23.54
CA GLN A 588 62.09 1.74 24.90
C GLN A 588 63.59 1.43 24.93
N ASN A 589 64.05 0.51 24.09
CA ASN A 589 65.48 0.20 23.98
C ASN A 589 66.27 1.38 23.40
N GLN A 590 65.77 2.07 22.36
CA GLN A 590 66.41 3.29 21.84
C GLN A 590 66.49 4.41 22.88
N ASN A 591 65.43 4.62 23.65
CA ASN A 591 65.42 5.62 24.73
C ASN A 591 66.36 5.25 25.89
N ALA A 592 66.50 3.96 26.20
CA ALA A 592 67.46 3.47 27.20
C ALA A 592 68.91 3.61 26.73
N THR A 593 69.21 3.36 25.45
CA THR A 593 70.54 3.56 24.86
C THR A 593 70.91 5.05 24.84
N GLN A 594 69.98 5.94 24.48
CA GLN A 594 70.21 7.39 24.54
C GLN A 594 70.44 7.92 25.96
N MET A 595 69.73 7.39 26.97
CA MET A 595 70.00 7.74 28.38
C MET A 595 71.35 7.21 28.88
N ASN A 596 71.85 6.10 28.33
CA ASN A 596 73.13 5.52 28.72
C ASN A 596 74.32 6.19 28.00
N GLU A 597 74.11 6.73 26.79
CA GLU A 597 75.10 7.58 26.08
C GLU A 597 75.21 8.99 26.67
N GLN A 598 74.17 9.50 27.36
CA GLN A 598 74.22 10.80 28.06
C GLN A 598 74.83 10.72 29.47
N ARG A 599 75.02 9.53 30.04
CA ARG A 599 75.56 9.35 31.39
C ARG A 599 77.06 9.71 31.52
N PRO A 600 77.96 9.39 30.55
CA PRO A 600 79.35 9.81 30.59
C PRO A 600 79.53 11.32 30.39
N LEU A 601 78.64 11.97 29.63
CA LEU A 601 78.71 13.42 29.38
C LEU A 601 78.33 14.24 30.62
N ARG A 602 77.38 13.74 31.43
CA ARG A 602 76.95 14.42 32.66
C ARG A 602 77.95 14.28 33.82
N GLU A 603 78.68 13.16 33.89
CA GLU A 603 79.78 12.96 34.85
C GLU A 603 81.03 13.79 34.49
N THR A 604 81.20 14.18 33.22
CA THR A 604 82.31 15.05 32.80
C THR A 604 82.01 16.54 33.08
N GLU A 605 80.75 16.97 32.95
CA GLU A 605 80.33 18.35 33.29
C GLU A 605 80.22 18.63 34.79
N GLU A 606 80.01 17.61 35.64
CA GLU A 606 80.06 17.78 37.11
C GLU A 606 81.50 17.84 37.64
N GLN A 607 82.49 17.23 36.97
CA GLN A 607 83.91 17.35 37.35
C GLN A 607 84.57 18.66 36.87
N GLU A 608 84.07 19.30 35.81
CA GLU A 608 84.59 20.59 35.32
C GLU A 608 84.04 21.80 36.10
N ASN A 609 82.93 21.67 36.83
CA ASN A 609 82.32 22.75 37.63
C ASN A 609 82.79 22.81 39.11
N GLU A 610 83.62 21.88 39.57
CA GLU A 610 84.26 21.93 40.91
C GLU A 610 85.69 22.52 40.89
N ILE A 611 86.24 22.91 39.73
CA ILE A 611 87.63 23.41 39.59
C ILE A 611 87.74 24.84 39.00
N ASN A 612 86.66 25.63 38.96
CA ASN A 612 86.73 27.06 38.60
C ASN A 612 86.09 27.99 39.64
#